data_AF-A0A7Y3PGH4-F1
#
_entry.id   AF-A0A7Y3PGH4-F1
#
_cell.length_a   1.000
_cell.length_b   1.000
_cell.length_c   1.000
_cell.angle_alpha   90.00
_cell.angle_beta   90.00
_cell.angle_gamma   90.00
#
_symmetry.space_group_name_H-M   'P 1'
#
loop_
_entity.id
_entity.type
_entity.pdbx_description
1 polymer ?
#
loop_
_entity_poly.entity_id
_entity_poly.type
_entity_poly.pdbx_seq_one_letter_code
_entity_poly.pdbx_strand_id
1 'polypeptide(L)'
;MGNDNGGSKDSVVIVGGGIGGLATALVLSKSGHNVTVLEKAAQFVEIGAGLQLAPNATRVLTSLGLMDKIRDVGVFPNRLRLKTALTDEDLTSLDLGEGFIQRYGAPYVVMHRNDLLRILLEGCQAQPSVELLPGKEIKSVANEGDGVVAECADGSVYRGQVLIGADGLWSTVRKKLSDDVPVCSGYVSYRGTVPTDKATAHAPLDEVVAWIGPGLHYVQYPLRSGNLYNQVAVFRSDQYLQGKEDWGNSDELEEKFSVTCEHIRKAMPLLGRDHRWPMYDREPIDRWTKGNFTLLGDAAHPMLQYLAQGACQAIEDANAIGEALTRMPGNVNKALTMYEQARTLRTARVQRNARLWGDMWHIDGAGRLMRDELFSSRALDDHSHIDWLYGKRDPLVMSD
;
A
#
# COMPACT_ATOMS: atom_id res chain seq x y z
N MET A 1 29.82 22.01 -22.21
CA MET A 1 30.05 20.73 -22.91
C MET A 1 28.93 19.82 -22.49
N GLY A 2 28.01 19.53 -23.41
CA GLY A 2 26.74 18.87 -23.09
C GLY A 2 26.95 17.40 -22.74
N ASN A 3 26.43 16.99 -21.58
CA ASN A 3 26.16 15.59 -21.32
C ASN A 3 24.85 15.24 -22.02
N ASP A 4 24.98 14.84 -23.27
CA ASP A 4 23.95 14.17 -24.04
C ASP A 4 23.87 12.72 -23.52
N ASN A 5 23.21 12.52 -22.37
CA ASN A 5 22.85 11.17 -21.91
C ASN A 5 21.68 10.71 -22.79
N GLY A 6 22.03 10.26 -24.00
CA GLY A 6 21.11 9.71 -24.98
C GLY A 6 20.37 8.51 -24.40
N GLY A 7 19.15 8.75 -23.91
CA GLY A 7 18.21 7.69 -23.57
C GLY A 7 17.97 6.84 -24.80
N SER A 8 18.17 5.52 -24.67
CA SER A 8 17.80 4.59 -25.73
C SER A 8 16.33 4.79 -26.07
N LYS A 9 15.97 4.63 -27.37
CA LYS A 9 14.59 4.83 -27.83
C LYS A 9 13.58 4.09 -26.94
N ASP A 10 13.88 2.92 -26.37
CA ASP A 10 12.91 2.12 -25.59
C ASP A 10 13.00 2.27 -24.05
N SER A 11 13.28 3.48 -23.56
CA SER A 11 13.48 3.74 -22.11
C SER A 11 12.20 4.16 -21.36
N VAL A 12 12.00 3.60 -20.17
CA VAL A 12 10.92 3.94 -19.23
C VAL A 12 11.50 4.73 -18.05
N VAL A 13 10.92 5.89 -17.76
CA VAL A 13 11.28 6.71 -16.58
C VAL A 13 10.22 6.52 -15.50
N ILE A 14 10.63 6.08 -14.31
CA ILE A 14 9.77 5.93 -13.15
C ILE A 14 10.13 6.99 -12.13
N VAL A 15 9.14 7.80 -11.73
CA VAL A 15 9.30 8.86 -10.74
C VAL A 15 8.77 8.36 -9.40
N GLY A 16 9.67 8.02 -8.48
CA GLY A 16 9.38 7.45 -7.17
C GLY A 16 9.95 6.03 -7.00
N GLY A 17 10.80 5.84 -6.01
CA GLY A 17 11.50 4.59 -5.67
C GLY A 17 10.89 3.81 -4.52
N GLY A 18 9.59 4.03 -4.21
CA GLY A 18 8.85 3.22 -3.25
C GLY A 18 8.49 1.83 -3.79
N ILE A 19 7.71 1.06 -3.01
CA ILE A 19 7.28 -0.31 -3.37
C ILE A 19 6.70 -0.39 -4.78
N GLY A 20 5.79 0.52 -5.14
CA GLY A 20 5.16 0.53 -6.46
C GLY A 20 6.14 0.79 -7.61
N GLY A 21 7.03 1.77 -7.43
CA GLY A 21 8.03 2.12 -8.45
C GLY A 21 9.05 1.00 -8.67
N LEU A 22 9.58 0.41 -7.59
CA LEU A 22 10.54 -0.71 -7.69
C LEU A 22 9.88 -1.99 -8.23
N ALA A 23 8.65 -2.30 -7.82
CA ALA A 23 7.92 -3.43 -8.40
C ALA A 23 7.72 -3.24 -9.91
N THR A 24 7.37 -2.03 -10.34
CA THR A 24 7.20 -1.69 -11.76
C THR A 24 8.51 -1.80 -12.52
N ALA A 25 9.62 -1.29 -11.97
CA ALA A 25 10.92 -1.40 -12.59
C ALA A 25 11.32 -2.88 -12.82
N LEU A 26 11.09 -3.72 -11.82
CA LEU A 26 11.42 -5.15 -11.92
C LEU A 26 10.51 -5.90 -12.91
N VAL A 27 9.21 -5.60 -12.94
CA VAL A 27 8.28 -6.16 -13.94
C VAL A 27 8.74 -5.77 -15.35
N LEU A 28 8.97 -4.47 -15.60
CA LEU A 28 9.31 -3.97 -16.92
C LEU A 28 10.68 -4.44 -17.41
N SER A 29 11.65 -4.54 -16.52
CA SER A 29 12.95 -5.10 -16.84
C SER A 29 12.86 -6.57 -17.27
N LYS A 30 12.06 -7.39 -16.56
CA LYS A 30 11.80 -8.78 -16.96
C LYS A 30 11.04 -8.90 -18.28
N SER A 31 10.28 -7.88 -18.67
CA SER A 31 9.64 -7.75 -19.98
C SER A 31 10.56 -7.18 -21.07
N GLY A 32 11.84 -6.92 -20.77
CA GLY A 32 12.84 -6.50 -21.75
C GLY A 32 12.99 -4.98 -21.92
N HIS A 33 12.37 -4.16 -21.05
CA HIS A 33 12.51 -2.71 -21.10
C HIS A 33 13.75 -2.21 -20.33
N ASN A 34 14.31 -1.10 -20.80
CA ASN A 34 15.29 -0.32 -20.05
C ASN A 34 14.54 0.66 -19.14
N VAL A 35 14.88 0.68 -17.85
CA VAL A 35 14.15 1.45 -16.84
C VAL A 35 15.10 2.32 -16.04
N THR A 36 14.77 3.60 -15.89
CA THR A 36 15.44 4.51 -14.94
C THR A 36 14.46 4.89 -13.84
N VAL A 37 14.81 4.61 -12.58
CA VAL A 37 14.01 4.97 -11.39
C VAL A 37 14.64 6.18 -10.71
N LEU A 38 13.86 7.24 -10.55
CA LEU A 38 14.25 8.49 -9.90
C LEU A 38 13.62 8.54 -8.50
N GLU A 39 14.43 8.50 -7.45
CA GLU A 39 13.98 8.60 -6.06
C GLU A 39 14.48 9.88 -5.42
N LYS A 40 13.59 10.64 -4.77
CA LYS A 40 13.94 11.93 -4.14
C LYS A 40 14.85 11.77 -2.92
N ALA A 41 14.69 10.70 -2.14
CA ALA A 41 15.49 10.43 -0.98
C ALA A 41 16.95 10.10 -1.38
N ALA A 42 17.90 10.50 -0.53
CA ALA A 42 19.32 10.23 -0.77
C ALA A 42 19.67 8.72 -0.77
N GLN A 43 18.78 7.89 -0.25
CA GLN A 43 18.86 6.44 -0.26
C GLN A 43 17.47 5.84 -0.46
N PHE A 44 17.39 4.66 -1.07
CA PHE A 44 16.16 3.89 -1.16
C PHE A 44 15.83 3.29 0.22
N VAL A 45 15.08 4.04 1.00
CA VAL A 45 14.63 3.66 2.34
C VAL A 45 13.14 3.93 2.47
N GLU A 46 12.48 3.15 3.31
CA GLU A 46 11.09 3.36 3.66
C GLU A 46 10.96 3.73 5.14
N ILE A 47 9.93 4.52 5.43
CA ILE A 47 9.56 4.88 6.79
C ILE A 47 8.28 4.15 7.10
N GLY A 48 8.36 3.17 7.99
CA GLY A 48 7.20 2.42 8.42
C GLY A 48 7.56 1.15 9.15
N ALA A 49 6.56 0.60 9.82
CA ALA A 49 6.66 -0.64 10.56
C ALA A 49 6.21 -1.82 9.65
N GLY A 50 5.22 -2.57 10.09
CA GLY A 50 4.64 -3.66 9.31
C GLY A 50 3.79 -3.20 8.13
N LEU A 51 3.65 -4.10 7.16
CA LEU A 51 2.58 -4.10 6.18
C LEU A 51 1.99 -5.50 6.04
N GLN A 52 0.86 -5.57 5.35
CA GLN A 52 0.20 -6.81 5.01
C GLN A 52 0.09 -6.93 3.48
N LEU A 53 0.36 -8.12 2.96
CA LEU A 53 0.36 -8.47 1.55
C LEU A 53 -0.65 -9.60 1.33
N ALA A 54 -1.72 -9.29 0.63
CA ALA A 54 -2.77 -10.24 0.29
C ALA A 54 -2.44 -11.02 -1.00
N PRO A 55 -3.18 -12.12 -1.31
CA PRO A 55 -2.91 -12.99 -2.46
C PRO A 55 -2.77 -12.28 -3.80
N ASN A 56 -3.52 -11.20 -3.99
CA ASN A 56 -3.46 -10.39 -5.21
C ASN A 56 -2.07 -9.78 -5.45
N ALA A 57 -1.37 -9.37 -4.39
CA ALA A 57 0.00 -8.88 -4.48
C ALA A 57 1.03 -10.02 -4.48
N THR A 58 0.84 -11.02 -3.60
CA THR A 58 1.82 -12.11 -3.46
C THR A 58 1.87 -13.01 -4.70
N ARG A 59 0.80 -13.11 -5.49
CA ARG A 59 0.85 -13.73 -6.84
C ARG A 59 1.83 -13.00 -7.78
N VAL A 60 1.81 -11.67 -7.79
CA VAL A 60 2.73 -10.88 -8.62
C VAL A 60 4.17 -11.04 -8.08
N LEU A 61 4.36 -10.98 -6.76
CA LEU A 61 5.69 -11.22 -6.17
C LEU A 61 6.21 -12.64 -6.45
N THR A 62 5.31 -13.62 -6.59
CA THR A 62 5.62 -14.98 -7.04
C THR A 62 6.09 -15.01 -8.49
N SER A 63 5.39 -14.34 -9.41
CA SER A 63 5.80 -14.28 -10.82
C SER A 63 7.13 -13.54 -11.01
N LEU A 64 7.48 -12.64 -10.09
CA LEU A 64 8.78 -11.98 -10.04
C LEU A 64 9.91 -12.84 -9.46
N GLY A 65 9.59 -14.01 -8.88
CA GLY A 65 10.57 -14.90 -8.26
C GLY A 65 11.06 -14.44 -6.89
N LEU A 66 10.28 -13.63 -6.18
CA LEU A 66 10.69 -13.03 -4.90
C LEU A 66 10.21 -13.78 -3.66
N MET A 67 9.35 -14.80 -3.84
CA MET A 67 8.70 -15.45 -2.70
C MET A 67 9.65 -16.19 -1.75
N ASP A 68 10.77 -16.71 -2.23
CA ASP A 68 11.74 -17.37 -1.35
C ASP A 68 12.39 -16.36 -0.39
N LYS A 69 12.85 -15.22 -0.91
CA LYS A 69 13.35 -14.11 -0.07
C LYS A 69 12.28 -13.57 0.89
N ILE A 70 11.01 -13.55 0.47
CA ILE A 70 9.89 -13.13 1.33
C ILE A 70 9.67 -14.16 2.44
N ARG A 71 9.79 -15.46 2.16
CA ARG A 71 9.65 -16.53 3.16
C ARG A 71 10.70 -16.43 4.26
N ASP A 72 11.91 -15.99 3.93
CA ASP A 72 13.01 -15.88 4.89
C ASP A 72 12.75 -14.85 6.00
N VAL A 73 11.95 -13.81 5.72
CA VAL A 73 11.77 -12.65 6.63
C VAL A 73 10.30 -12.31 6.94
N GLY A 74 9.36 -12.83 6.17
CA GLY A 74 7.92 -12.63 6.36
C GLY A 74 7.33 -13.62 7.35
N VAL A 75 6.11 -13.32 7.81
CA VAL A 75 5.28 -14.25 8.59
C VAL A 75 4.01 -14.54 7.79
N PHE A 76 3.59 -15.81 7.81
CA PHE A 76 2.43 -16.32 7.10
C PHE A 76 1.34 -16.61 8.13
N PRO A 77 0.47 -15.63 8.44
CA PRO A 77 -0.54 -15.82 9.45
C PRO A 77 -1.57 -16.84 8.99
N ASN A 78 -2.05 -17.65 9.92
CA ASN A 78 -3.12 -18.61 9.72
C ASN A 78 -4.50 -17.94 9.75
N ARG A 79 -4.63 -16.77 10.39
CA ARG A 79 -5.91 -16.07 10.56
C ARG A 79 -5.78 -14.55 10.58
N LEU A 80 -6.83 -13.88 10.09
CA LEU A 80 -7.13 -12.49 10.44
C LEU A 80 -8.27 -12.49 11.45
N ARG A 81 -8.04 -12.00 12.67
CA ARG A 81 -9.05 -11.96 13.74
C ARG A 81 -9.53 -10.55 13.98
N LEU A 82 -10.85 -10.40 14.10
CA LEU A 82 -11.49 -9.19 14.56
C LEU A 82 -12.02 -9.41 15.97
N LYS A 83 -11.63 -8.52 16.88
CA LYS A 83 -12.03 -8.51 18.27
C LYS A 83 -12.68 -7.17 18.61
N THR A 84 -13.49 -7.12 19.66
CA THR A 84 -13.94 -5.84 20.20
C THR A 84 -12.85 -5.19 21.05
N ALA A 85 -12.58 -3.91 20.81
CA ALA A 85 -11.61 -3.14 21.59
C ALA A 85 -12.06 -2.89 23.04
N LEU A 86 -13.33 -3.13 23.37
CA LEU A 86 -13.88 -2.87 24.71
C LEU A 86 -13.66 -4.04 25.67
N THR A 87 -13.94 -5.27 25.21
CA THR A 87 -13.97 -6.46 26.07
C THR A 87 -12.94 -7.52 25.73
N ASP A 88 -12.17 -7.37 24.64
CA ASP A 88 -11.25 -8.39 24.11
C ASP A 88 -11.94 -9.68 23.64
N GLU A 89 -13.26 -9.64 23.40
CA GLU A 89 -14.00 -10.78 22.84
C GLU A 89 -13.82 -10.88 21.32
N ASP A 90 -13.82 -12.11 20.81
CA ASP A 90 -13.80 -12.35 19.37
C ASP A 90 -15.14 -11.98 18.72
N LEU A 91 -15.06 -11.27 17.59
CA LEU A 91 -16.22 -10.99 16.74
C LEU A 91 -16.28 -11.97 15.57
N THR A 92 -15.17 -12.13 14.85
CA THR A 92 -15.07 -13.06 13.72
C THR A 92 -13.60 -13.29 13.35
N SER A 93 -13.35 -14.26 12.47
CA SER A 93 -12.04 -14.46 11.88
C SER A 93 -12.13 -14.90 10.43
N LEU A 94 -11.12 -14.56 9.64
CA LEU A 94 -10.91 -15.11 8.32
C LEU A 94 -9.80 -16.16 8.37
N ASP A 95 -10.09 -17.39 7.93
CA ASP A 95 -9.08 -18.43 7.76
C ASP A 95 -8.16 -18.12 6.57
N LEU A 96 -6.85 -18.27 6.78
CA LEU A 96 -5.80 -18.05 5.78
C LEU A 96 -5.01 -19.33 5.49
N GLY A 97 -5.51 -20.49 5.91
CA GLY A 97 -4.86 -21.77 5.77
C GLY A 97 -4.87 -22.32 4.35
N GLU A 98 -4.74 -23.64 4.22
CA GLU A 98 -4.60 -24.32 2.92
C GLU A 98 -5.78 -24.05 1.97
N GLY A 99 -7.02 -24.01 2.48
CA GLY A 99 -8.21 -23.73 1.66
C GLY A 99 -8.18 -22.34 1.04
N PHE A 100 -7.72 -21.34 1.80
CA PHE A 100 -7.52 -19.96 1.31
C PHE A 100 -6.45 -19.91 0.21
N ILE A 101 -5.31 -20.58 0.44
CA ILE A 101 -4.21 -20.64 -0.54
C ILE A 101 -4.66 -21.36 -1.81
N GLN A 102 -5.41 -22.46 -1.71
CA GLN A 102 -5.94 -23.18 -2.86
C GLN A 102 -6.93 -22.30 -3.66
N ARG A 103 -7.82 -21.58 -2.97
CA ARG A 103 -8.81 -20.69 -3.58
C ARG A 103 -8.15 -19.53 -4.35
N TYR A 104 -7.20 -18.83 -3.72
CA TYR A 104 -6.61 -17.62 -4.28
C TYR A 104 -5.28 -17.83 -5.00
N GLY A 105 -4.68 -19.02 -4.88
CA GLY A 105 -3.43 -19.41 -5.53
C GLY A 105 -2.17 -18.74 -4.99
N ALA A 106 -2.25 -18.06 -3.84
CA ALA A 106 -1.11 -17.46 -3.16
C ALA A 106 -1.45 -17.18 -1.68
N PRO A 107 -0.44 -17.10 -0.80
CA PRO A 107 -0.67 -16.86 0.63
C PRO A 107 -0.87 -15.38 0.97
N TYR A 108 -1.40 -15.15 2.16
CA TYR A 108 -1.33 -13.87 2.85
C TYR A 108 -0.02 -13.78 3.63
N VAL A 109 0.64 -12.62 3.62
CA VAL A 109 1.94 -12.41 4.29
C VAL A 109 1.92 -11.10 5.07
N VAL A 110 2.47 -11.10 6.27
CA VAL A 110 2.83 -9.86 6.99
C VAL A 110 4.34 -9.75 7.10
N MET A 111 4.87 -8.55 6.84
CA MET A 111 6.32 -8.33 6.85
C MET A 111 6.65 -6.86 7.08
N HIS A 112 7.92 -6.58 7.41
CA HIS A 112 8.38 -5.22 7.60
C HIS A 112 8.48 -4.50 6.25
N ARG A 113 8.05 -3.23 6.20
CA ARG A 113 8.05 -2.44 4.95
C ARG A 113 9.41 -2.32 4.30
N ASN A 114 10.42 -2.04 5.12
CA ASN A 114 11.81 -1.95 4.65
C ASN A 114 12.35 -3.28 4.11
N ASP A 115 11.88 -4.42 4.62
CA ASP A 115 12.31 -5.72 4.12
C ASP A 115 11.73 -5.99 2.72
N LEU A 116 10.47 -5.63 2.46
CA LEU A 116 9.90 -5.71 1.11
C LEU A 116 10.60 -4.77 0.13
N LEU A 117 10.81 -3.51 0.54
CA LEU A 117 11.51 -2.53 -0.28
C LEU A 117 12.91 -3.02 -0.65
N ARG A 118 13.67 -3.53 0.34
CA ARG A 118 15.01 -4.09 0.12
C ARG A 118 14.98 -5.27 -0.86
N ILE A 119 14.03 -6.20 -0.71
CA ILE A 119 13.90 -7.35 -1.62
C ILE A 119 13.63 -6.89 -3.05
N LEU A 120 12.75 -5.90 -3.25
CA LEU A 120 12.48 -5.32 -4.57
C LEU A 120 13.70 -4.58 -5.12
N LEU A 121 14.38 -3.79 -4.29
CA LEU A 121 15.59 -3.05 -4.64
C LEU A 121 16.72 -3.98 -5.09
N GLU A 122 17.00 -5.03 -4.33
CA GLU A 122 17.98 -6.07 -4.69
C GLU A 122 17.57 -6.77 -5.99
N GLY A 123 16.27 -7.02 -6.19
CA GLY A 123 15.72 -7.57 -7.42
C GLY A 123 16.02 -6.68 -8.63
N CYS A 124 15.81 -5.36 -8.50
CA CYS A 124 16.15 -4.36 -9.51
C CYS A 124 17.66 -4.26 -9.76
N GLN A 125 18.49 -4.23 -8.71
CA GLN A 125 19.95 -4.18 -8.83
C GLN A 125 20.55 -5.37 -9.57
N ALA A 126 19.88 -6.53 -9.50
CA ALA A 126 20.27 -7.72 -10.24
C ALA A 126 19.93 -7.65 -11.75
N GLN A 127 19.21 -6.61 -12.20
CA GLN A 127 18.85 -6.42 -13.61
C GLN A 127 19.76 -5.37 -14.27
N PRO A 128 20.53 -5.72 -15.31
CA PRO A 128 21.37 -4.75 -16.03
C PRO A 128 20.59 -3.63 -16.73
N SER A 129 19.29 -3.84 -17.00
CA SER A 129 18.43 -2.86 -17.66
C SER A 129 17.76 -1.87 -16.70
N VAL A 130 18.03 -1.96 -15.39
CA VAL A 130 17.47 -1.04 -14.39
C VAL A 130 18.55 -0.13 -13.83
N GLU A 131 18.37 1.16 -14.02
CA GLU A 131 19.16 2.23 -13.42
C GLU A 131 18.40 2.82 -12.22
N LEU A 132 19.06 2.87 -11.05
CA LEU A 132 18.47 3.34 -9.79
C LEU A 132 19.18 4.61 -9.34
N LEU A 133 18.47 5.75 -9.34
CA LEU A 133 19.05 7.07 -9.09
C LEU A 133 18.41 7.73 -7.86
N PRO A 134 19.05 7.66 -6.68
CA PRO A 134 18.60 8.39 -5.49
C PRO A 134 18.96 9.88 -5.57
N GLY A 135 18.36 10.70 -4.70
CA GLY A 135 18.56 12.15 -4.66
C GLY A 135 17.98 12.90 -5.86
N LYS A 136 17.03 12.30 -6.59
CA LYS A 136 16.40 12.84 -7.80
C LYS A 136 14.96 13.27 -7.50
N GLU A 137 14.83 14.45 -6.91
CA GLU A 137 13.54 15.10 -6.70
C GLU A 137 13.00 15.70 -8.00
N ILE A 138 11.82 15.25 -8.45
CA ILE A 138 11.18 15.78 -9.65
C ILE A 138 10.51 17.12 -9.39
N LYS A 139 10.87 18.10 -10.23
CA LYS A 139 10.28 19.42 -10.27
C LYS A 139 9.21 19.53 -11.35
N SER A 140 9.46 18.96 -12.53
CA SER A 140 8.59 19.11 -13.69
C SER A 140 8.63 17.86 -14.56
N VAL A 141 7.52 17.60 -15.25
CA VAL A 141 7.38 16.53 -16.25
C VAL A 141 6.53 17.03 -17.41
N ALA A 142 6.83 16.58 -18.62
CA ALA A 142 6.08 16.91 -19.83
C ALA A 142 6.18 15.80 -20.89
N ASN A 143 5.21 15.77 -21.81
CA ASN A 143 5.39 15.05 -23.07
C ASN A 143 6.31 15.89 -23.97
N GLU A 144 7.26 15.26 -24.66
CA GLU A 144 8.20 15.89 -25.59
C GLU A 144 8.27 15.04 -26.86
N GLY A 145 7.67 15.52 -27.96
CA GLY A 145 7.59 14.76 -29.22
C GLY A 145 6.84 13.43 -29.07
N ASP A 146 7.51 12.33 -29.40
CA ASP A 146 7.05 10.94 -29.23
C ASP A 146 7.49 10.32 -27.89
N GLY A 147 7.96 11.12 -26.94
CA GLY A 147 8.45 10.70 -25.64
C GLY A 147 8.03 11.63 -24.50
N VAL A 148 8.83 11.59 -23.43
CA VAL A 148 8.63 12.30 -22.17
C VAL A 148 9.95 12.89 -21.67
N VAL A 149 9.83 13.96 -20.90
CA VAL A 149 10.94 14.58 -20.19
C VAL A 149 10.59 14.77 -18.72
N ALA A 150 11.55 14.47 -17.84
CA ALA A 150 11.48 14.68 -16.41
C ALA A 150 12.66 15.55 -15.96
N GLU A 151 12.37 16.68 -15.32
CA GLU A 151 13.36 17.62 -14.82
C GLU A 151 13.44 17.52 -13.30
N CYS A 152 14.65 17.31 -12.80
CA CYS A 152 14.94 17.24 -11.38
C CYS A 152 15.23 18.64 -10.80
N ALA A 153 15.08 18.79 -9.48
CA ALA A 153 15.38 20.02 -8.75
C ALA A 153 16.85 20.43 -8.84
N ASP A 154 17.77 19.46 -8.99
CA ASP A 154 19.21 19.68 -9.20
C ASP A 154 19.56 20.10 -10.65
N GLY A 155 18.57 20.23 -11.53
CA GLY A 155 18.74 20.57 -12.94
C GLY A 155 19.07 19.39 -13.86
N SER A 156 19.21 18.17 -13.33
CA SER A 156 19.36 16.98 -14.17
C SER A 156 18.06 16.67 -14.92
N VAL A 157 18.19 16.17 -16.16
CA VAL A 157 17.06 15.93 -17.07
C VAL A 157 17.12 14.50 -17.58
N TYR A 158 15.99 13.80 -17.52
CA TYR A 158 15.84 12.43 -17.99
C TYR A 158 14.78 12.38 -19.08
N ARG A 159 15.06 11.64 -20.15
CA ARG A 159 14.16 11.44 -21.28
C ARG A 159 13.86 9.97 -21.45
N GLY A 160 12.66 9.67 -21.93
CA GLY A 160 12.25 8.32 -22.27
C GLY A 160 11.04 8.28 -23.18
N GLN A 161 10.60 7.07 -23.52
CA GLN A 161 9.37 6.81 -24.25
C GLN A 161 8.14 6.82 -23.35
N VAL A 162 8.31 6.49 -22.07
CA VAL A 162 7.22 6.34 -21.08
C VAL A 162 7.62 7.01 -19.78
N LEU A 163 6.71 7.74 -19.14
CA LEU A 163 6.85 8.21 -17.75
C LEU A 163 5.77 7.60 -16.86
N ILE A 164 6.18 7.02 -15.74
CA ILE A 164 5.29 6.46 -14.72
C ILE A 164 5.47 7.26 -13.42
N GLY A 165 4.43 7.97 -13.01
CA GLY A 165 4.37 8.67 -11.73
C GLY A 165 4.01 7.73 -10.58
N ALA A 166 4.97 7.45 -9.71
CA ALA A 166 4.85 6.60 -8.52
C ALA A 166 5.33 7.34 -7.24
N ASP A 167 5.19 8.68 -7.21
CA ASP A 167 5.70 9.60 -6.20
C ASP A 167 4.74 9.85 -5.02
N GLY A 168 3.80 8.93 -4.82
CA GLY A 168 2.96 8.84 -3.63
C GLY A 168 1.83 9.86 -3.51
N LEU A 169 1.19 9.92 -2.35
CA LEU A 169 0.00 10.75 -2.07
C LEU A 169 0.17 12.23 -2.45
N TRP A 170 1.39 12.75 -2.26
CA TRP A 170 1.76 14.15 -2.51
C TRP A 170 2.32 14.40 -3.91
N SER A 171 2.00 13.50 -4.84
CA SER A 171 2.55 13.44 -6.19
C SER A 171 2.60 14.81 -6.89
N THR A 172 3.81 15.19 -7.31
CA THR A 172 4.06 16.30 -8.23
C THR A 172 3.57 15.92 -9.63
N VAL A 173 3.69 14.64 -9.96
CA VAL A 173 3.34 14.08 -11.25
C VAL A 173 1.82 14.16 -11.50
N ARG A 174 1.00 13.83 -10.49
CA ARG A 174 -0.48 13.90 -10.51
C ARG A 174 -1.01 15.28 -10.88
N LYS A 175 -0.31 16.36 -10.50
CA LYS A 175 -0.70 17.76 -10.82
C LYS A 175 -0.76 18.07 -12.31
N LYS A 176 -0.25 17.18 -13.18
CA LYS A 176 -0.39 17.31 -14.64
C LYS A 176 -1.72 16.79 -15.18
N LEU A 177 -2.49 16.10 -14.34
CA LEU A 177 -3.75 15.45 -14.69
C LEU A 177 -4.93 15.89 -13.83
N SER A 178 -4.69 16.23 -12.56
CA SER A 178 -5.73 16.67 -11.65
C SER A 178 -5.21 17.71 -10.66
N ASP A 179 -6.06 18.67 -10.34
CA ASP A 179 -5.85 19.71 -9.32
C ASP A 179 -6.49 19.34 -7.97
N ASP A 180 -6.90 18.07 -7.81
CA ASP A 180 -7.47 17.60 -6.54
C ASP A 180 -6.45 17.67 -5.39
N VAL A 181 -6.98 17.72 -4.17
CA VAL A 181 -6.18 17.77 -2.94
C VAL A 181 -6.46 16.51 -2.09
N PRO A 182 -5.49 16.07 -1.27
CA PRO A 182 -5.73 15.00 -0.32
C PRO A 182 -6.91 15.30 0.61
N VAL A 183 -7.73 14.29 0.86
CA VAL A 183 -8.88 14.36 1.76
C VAL A 183 -8.47 13.78 3.10
N CYS A 184 -8.50 14.61 4.15
CA CYS A 184 -8.23 14.15 5.51
C CYS A 184 -9.43 13.34 6.02
N SER A 185 -9.18 12.16 6.58
CA SER A 185 -10.24 11.35 7.20
C SER A 185 -10.63 11.82 8.61
N GLY A 186 -9.83 12.69 9.22
CA GLY A 186 -9.93 13.05 10.64
C GLY A 186 -9.46 11.97 11.62
N TYR A 187 -8.93 10.86 11.09
CA TYR A 187 -8.24 9.84 11.87
C TYR A 187 -6.73 10.06 11.84
N VAL A 188 -6.08 9.63 12.91
CA VAL A 188 -4.62 9.59 13.04
C VAL A 188 -4.18 8.18 13.37
N SER A 189 -3.01 7.79 12.87
CA SER A 189 -2.37 6.53 13.22
C SER A 189 -1.04 6.73 13.93
N TYR A 190 -0.79 5.90 14.93
CA TYR A 190 0.50 5.69 15.58
C TYR A 190 0.98 4.29 15.29
N ARG A 191 2.29 4.13 15.09
CA ARG A 191 2.89 2.86 14.68
C ARG A 191 4.19 2.65 15.43
N GLY A 192 4.44 1.41 15.82
CA GLY A 192 5.71 1.00 16.39
C GLY A 192 5.91 -0.50 16.30
N THR A 193 7.15 -0.92 16.44
CA THR A 193 7.51 -2.32 16.61
C THR A 193 8.17 -2.50 17.96
N VAL A 194 7.87 -3.61 18.64
CA VAL A 194 8.61 -4.04 19.84
C VAL A 194 9.22 -5.41 19.64
N PRO A 195 10.34 -5.72 20.31
CA PRO A 195 10.79 -7.09 20.44
C PRO A 195 9.66 -7.98 20.97
N THR A 196 9.48 -9.15 20.36
CA THR A 196 8.36 -10.05 20.70
C THR A 196 8.39 -10.52 22.16
N ASP A 197 9.57 -10.70 22.75
CA ASP A 197 9.76 -11.02 24.17
C ASP A 197 9.31 -9.91 25.13
N LYS A 198 9.16 -8.69 24.61
CA LYS A 198 8.63 -7.52 25.33
C LYS A 198 7.18 -7.20 24.98
N ALA A 199 6.58 -7.91 24.02
CA ALA A 199 5.17 -7.75 23.69
C ALA A 199 4.30 -8.23 24.87
N THR A 200 3.01 -7.86 24.87
CA THR A 200 2.07 -8.31 25.91
C THR A 200 2.03 -9.84 25.97
N ALA A 201 1.91 -10.40 27.17
CA ALA A 201 1.84 -11.85 27.38
C ALA A 201 0.73 -12.44 26.48
N HIS A 202 1.05 -13.51 25.74
CA HIS A 202 0.15 -14.22 24.81
C HIS A 202 -0.14 -13.56 23.45
N ALA A 203 0.71 -12.64 22.97
CA ALA A 203 0.66 -12.17 21.59
C ALA A 203 0.75 -13.34 20.57
N PRO A 204 -0.28 -13.60 19.73
CA PRO A 204 -0.21 -14.68 18.75
C PRO A 204 0.86 -14.38 17.68
N LEU A 205 1.66 -15.40 17.36
CA LEU A 205 2.80 -15.32 16.43
C LEU A 205 2.48 -15.78 15.01
N ASP A 206 1.24 -16.17 14.77
CA ASP A 206 0.72 -16.67 13.51
C ASP A 206 -0.65 -16.06 13.17
N GLU A 207 -1.01 -14.93 13.78
CA GLU A 207 -2.27 -14.24 13.53
C GLU A 207 -2.05 -12.74 13.33
N VAL A 208 -2.96 -12.14 12.56
CA VAL A 208 -3.18 -10.68 12.58
C VAL A 208 -4.43 -10.43 13.41
N VAL A 209 -4.31 -9.61 14.45
CA VAL A 209 -5.44 -9.29 15.33
C VAL A 209 -5.74 -7.81 15.22
N ALA A 210 -6.99 -7.47 14.91
CA ALA A 210 -7.50 -6.12 14.96
C ALA A 210 -8.64 -6.01 15.97
N TRP A 211 -8.46 -5.11 16.94
CA TRP A 211 -9.47 -4.70 17.89
C TRP A 211 -10.19 -3.47 17.36
N ILE A 212 -11.49 -3.56 17.16
CA ILE A 212 -12.30 -2.48 16.59
C ILE A 212 -13.29 -1.95 17.64
N GLY A 213 -13.53 -0.65 17.64
CA GLY A 213 -14.41 -0.02 18.61
C GLY A 213 -14.79 1.43 18.22
N PRO A 214 -15.65 2.08 19.02
CA PRO A 214 -16.14 3.42 18.74
C PRO A 214 -15.02 4.43 18.45
N GLY A 215 -14.93 4.90 17.20
CA GLY A 215 -13.94 5.88 16.77
C GLY A 215 -12.47 5.47 16.88
N LEU A 216 -12.17 4.18 17.12
CA LEU A 216 -10.80 3.70 17.27
C LEU A 216 -10.61 2.25 16.84
N HIS A 217 -9.38 1.89 16.47
CA HIS A 217 -8.98 0.50 16.38
C HIS A 217 -7.52 0.32 16.76
N TYR A 218 -7.16 -0.90 17.12
CA TYR A 218 -5.80 -1.32 17.43
C TYR A 218 -5.45 -2.56 16.62
N VAL A 219 -4.27 -2.64 16.03
CA VAL A 219 -3.83 -3.80 15.24
C VAL A 219 -2.50 -4.30 15.73
N GLN A 220 -2.37 -5.62 15.86
CA GLN A 220 -1.12 -6.28 16.16
C GLN A 220 -0.87 -7.47 15.24
N TYR A 221 0.41 -7.70 14.90
CA TYR A 221 0.86 -8.89 14.18
C TYR A 221 2.38 -9.05 14.27
N PRO A 222 2.88 -10.28 14.17
CA PRO A 222 4.32 -10.59 14.17
C PRO A 222 5.01 -10.14 12.88
N LEU A 223 6.31 -9.87 12.98
CA LEU A 223 7.22 -9.48 11.90
C LEU A 223 8.56 -10.21 12.05
N ARG A 224 9.35 -10.26 10.97
CA ARG A 224 10.73 -10.82 10.95
C ARG A 224 10.80 -12.20 11.58
N SER A 225 9.98 -13.10 11.05
CA SER A 225 9.89 -14.50 11.53
C SER A 225 9.57 -14.60 13.02
N GLY A 226 8.75 -13.66 13.53
CA GLY A 226 8.28 -13.64 14.92
C GLY A 226 9.19 -12.91 15.91
N ASN A 227 10.28 -12.27 15.49
CA ASN A 227 11.20 -11.57 16.39
C ASN A 227 10.76 -10.14 16.76
N LEU A 228 9.94 -9.53 15.91
CA LEU A 228 9.33 -8.23 16.19
C LEU A 228 7.82 -8.36 16.20
N TYR A 229 7.16 -7.49 16.95
CA TYR A 229 5.72 -7.38 17.02
C TYR A 229 5.29 -5.98 16.60
N ASN A 230 4.52 -5.91 15.52
CA ASN A 230 3.99 -4.66 15.00
C ASN A 230 2.76 -4.24 15.78
N GLN A 231 2.66 -2.94 16.05
CA GLN A 231 1.54 -2.34 16.77
C GLN A 231 1.08 -1.08 16.03
N VAL A 232 -0.23 -0.97 15.82
CA VAL A 232 -0.85 0.19 15.18
C VAL A 232 -2.05 0.63 15.99
N ALA A 233 -2.06 1.87 16.46
CA ALA A 233 -3.23 2.49 17.05
C ALA A 233 -3.80 3.52 16.08
N VAL A 234 -5.11 3.49 15.89
CA VAL A 234 -5.83 4.46 15.06
C VAL A 234 -7.02 5.00 15.85
N PHE A 235 -7.19 6.31 15.84
CA PHE A 235 -8.33 6.96 16.50
C PHE A 235 -8.79 8.20 15.74
N ARG A 236 -10.07 8.54 15.88
CA ARG A 236 -10.64 9.80 15.40
C ARG A 236 -10.21 10.91 16.34
N SER A 237 -9.61 11.96 15.80
CA SER A 237 -9.21 13.12 16.59
C SER A 237 -10.39 14.07 16.80
N ASP A 238 -10.70 14.37 18.07
CA ASP A 238 -11.71 15.38 18.40
C ASP A 238 -11.15 16.78 18.17
N GLN A 239 -9.83 16.96 18.38
CA GLN A 239 -9.14 18.20 18.12
C GLN A 239 -9.19 18.60 16.64
N TYR A 240 -9.08 17.63 15.72
CA TYR A 240 -9.30 17.85 14.30
C TYR A 240 -10.72 18.34 14.00
N LEU A 241 -11.73 17.71 14.59
CA LEU A 241 -13.14 18.12 14.43
C LEU A 241 -13.42 19.52 15.00
N GLN A 242 -12.64 19.95 15.99
CA GLN A 242 -12.67 21.30 16.55
C GLN A 242 -11.86 22.32 15.73
N GLY A 243 -11.21 21.90 14.64
CA GLY A 243 -10.42 22.77 13.77
C GLY A 243 -9.06 23.18 14.34
N LYS A 244 -8.49 22.42 15.28
CA LYS A 244 -7.15 22.68 15.81
C LYS A 244 -6.07 22.28 14.81
N GLU A 245 -4.99 23.04 14.75
CA GLU A 245 -3.84 22.75 13.87
C GLU A 245 -2.97 21.60 14.39
N ASP A 246 -2.68 21.59 15.70
CA ASP A 246 -1.96 20.52 16.37
C ASP A 246 -2.97 19.49 16.91
N TRP A 247 -3.27 18.47 16.10
CA TRP A 247 -4.24 17.42 16.42
C TRP A 247 -3.64 16.02 16.29
N GLY A 248 -4.31 15.05 16.91
CA GLY A 248 -3.92 13.65 16.93
C GLY A 248 -2.70 13.37 17.82
N ASN A 249 -2.41 14.24 18.78
CA ASN A 249 -1.25 14.11 19.69
C ASN A 249 -1.38 12.93 20.67
N SER A 250 -0.31 12.69 21.43
CA SER A 250 -0.23 11.58 22.40
C SER A 250 -1.28 11.70 23.51
N ASP A 251 -1.70 12.90 23.86
CA ASP A 251 -2.72 13.12 24.90
C ASP A 251 -4.09 12.63 24.42
N GLU A 252 -4.49 12.96 23.17
CA GLU A 252 -5.70 12.38 22.58
C GLU A 252 -5.60 10.86 22.45
N LEU A 253 -4.42 10.34 22.10
CA LEU A 253 -4.20 8.89 22.03
C LEU A 253 -4.48 8.22 23.38
N GLU A 254 -3.92 8.76 24.48
CA GLU A 254 -4.13 8.21 25.82
C GLU A 254 -5.59 8.29 26.26
N GLU A 255 -6.23 9.44 26.03
CA GLU A 255 -7.65 9.64 26.33
C GLU A 255 -8.53 8.63 25.59
N LYS A 256 -8.38 8.52 24.26
CA LYS A 256 -9.20 7.65 23.42
C LYS A 256 -9.04 6.18 23.79
N PHE A 257 -7.83 5.75 24.12
CA PHE A 257 -7.56 4.35 24.42
C PHE A 257 -7.78 3.99 25.90
N SER A 258 -8.08 4.94 26.78
CA SER A 258 -8.34 4.70 28.21
C SER A 258 -9.55 3.79 28.49
N VAL A 259 -10.51 3.74 27.57
CA VAL A 259 -11.77 2.97 27.67
C VAL A 259 -11.68 1.57 27.05
N THR A 260 -10.50 1.16 26.59
CA THR A 260 -10.28 -0.13 25.92
C THR A 260 -10.00 -1.27 26.90
N CYS A 261 -10.06 -2.50 26.39
CA CYS A 261 -9.78 -3.71 27.14
C CYS A 261 -8.37 -3.68 27.76
N GLU A 262 -8.17 -4.50 28.79
CA GLU A 262 -6.90 -4.53 29.54
C GLU A 262 -5.69 -4.84 28.65
N HIS A 263 -5.86 -5.70 27.63
CA HIS A 263 -4.79 -6.03 26.68
C HIS A 263 -4.25 -4.79 25.96
N ILE A 264 -5.13 -3.97 25.38
CA ILE A 264 -4.74 -2.77 24.64
C ILE A 264 -4.13 -1.74 25.59
N ARG A 265 -4.72 -1.54 26.78
CA ARG A 265 -4.17 -0.62 27.79
C ARG A 265 -2.76 -1.01 28.23
N LYS A 266 -2.44 -2.31 28.34
CA LYS A 266 -1.09 -2.81 28.62
C LYS A 266 -0.13 -2.67 27.45
N ALA A 267 -0.61 -2.71 26.21
CA ALA A 267 0.19 -2.55 25.01
C ALA A 267 0.49 -1.07 24.68
N MET A 268 -0.35 -0.13 25.13
CA MET A 268 -0.23 1.30 24.80
C MET A 268 1.11 1.95 25.21
N PRO A 269 1.72 1.65 26.38
CA PRO A 269 3.04 2.16 26.74
C PRO A 269 4.17 1.66 25.83
N LEU A 270 3.94 0.58 25.08
CA LEU A 270 4.91 -0.03 24.17
C LEU A 270 4.82 0.51 22.74
N LEU A 271 3.83 1.35 22.45
CA LEU A 271 3.61 1.91 21.13
C LEU A 271 4.64 3.02 20.83
N GLY A 272 5.20 3.04 19.62
CA GLY A 272 6.07 4.13 19.17
C GLY A 272 5.28 5.44 19.06
N ARG A 273 5.79 6.50 19.71
CA ARG A 273 5.13 7.82 19.78
C ARG A 273 5.91 8.95 19.11
N ASP A 274 7.09 8.65 18.56
CA ASP A 274 7.95 9.65 17.92
C ASP A 274 7.31 10.29 16.69
N HIS A 275 6.40 9.55 16.04
CA HIS A 275 5.73 9.98 14.84
C HIS A 275 4.24 9.61 14.91
N ARG A 276 3.42 10.49 14.36
CA ARG A 276 2.00 10.28 14.11
C ARG A 276 1.69 10.58 12.66
N TRP A 277 0.76 9.81 12.11
CA TRP A 277 0.37 9.94 10.71
C TRP A 277 -1.12 10.25 10.63
N PRO A 278 -1.48 11.53 10.47
CA PRO A 278 -2.77 11.93 9.91
C PRO A 278 -3.11 11.11 8.67
N MET A 279 -4.31 10.56 8.63
CA MET A 279 -4.73 9.66 7.57
C MET A 279 -5.45 10.41 6.47
N TYR A 280 -4.86 10.37 5.28
CA TYR A 280 -5.37 11.00 4.07
C TYR A 280 -5.57 9.97 2.97
N ASP A 281 -6.55 10.21 2.12
CA ASP A 281 -6.68 9.57 0.81
C ASP A 281 -7.03 10.62 -0.25
N ARG A 282 -7.56 10.21 -1.41
CA ARG A 282 -8.09 11.10 -2.44
C ARG A 282 -9.37 10.53 -3.02
N GLU A 283 -10.21 11.40 -3.58
CA GLU A 283 -11.30 10.93 -4.44
C GLU A 283 -10.73 10.20 -5.67
N PRO A 284 -11.35 9.08 -6.10
CA PRO A 284 -10.96 8.43 -7.35
C PRO A 284 -11.10 9.38 -8.54
N ILE A 285 -10.16 9.29 -9.48
CA ILE A 285 -10.18 10.03 -10.75
C ILE A 285 -10.15 9.04 -11.92
N ASP A 286 -10.82 9.40 -13.00
CA ASP A 286 -10.99 8.53 -14.17
C ASP A 286 -9.82 8.59 -15.16
N ARG A 287 -8.93 9.59 -15.01
CA ARG A 287 -7.81 9.83 -15.92
C ARG A 287 -6.49 9.82 -15.19
N TRP A 288 -5.68 8.82 -15.48
CA TRP A 288 -4.30 8.66 -15.03
C TRP A 288 -3.29 8.86 -16.15
N THR A 289 -3.73 8.93 -17.41
CA THR A 289 -2.88 8.89 -18.60
C THR A 289 -3.07 10.11 -19.49
N LYS A 290 -1.95 10.66 -19.99
CA LYS A 290 -1.96 11.73 -21.01
C LYS A 290 -0.74 11.60 -21.93
N GLY A 291 -0.94 11.06 -23.12
CA GLY A 291 0.16 10.75 -24.03
C GLY A 291 0.97 9.58 -23.49
N ASN A 292 2.26 9.80 -23.28
CA ASN A 292 3.23 8.78 -22.89
C ASN A 292 3.48 8.74 -21.38
N PHE A 293 2.49 9.16 -20.62
CA PHE A 293 2.58 9.46 -19.21
C PHE A 293 1.43 8.79 -18.48
N THR A 294 1.69 8.11 -17.37
CA THR A 294 0.65 7.54 -16.50
C THR A 294 0.96 7.65 -14.99
N LEU A 295 -0.05 7.48 -14.14
CA LEU A 295 0.10 7.39 -12.67
C LEU A 295 0.00 5.94 -12.18
N LEU A 296 0.66 5.65 -11.05
CA LEU A 296 0.67 4.34 -10.39
C LEU A 296 0.69 4.49 -8.86
N GLY A 297 0.11 3.51 -8.15
CA GLY A 297 0.12 3.45 -6.69
C GLY A 297 -0.55 4.67 -6.06
N ASP A 298 -0.01 5.15 -4.93
CA ASP A 298 -0.57 6.27 -4.19
C ASP A 298 -0.56 7.62 -4.95
N ALA A 299 0.17 7.73 -6.08
CA ALA A 299 0.03 8.88 -6.97
C ALA A 299 -1.30 8.85 -7.76
N ALA A 300 -1.80 7.65 -8.06
CA ALA A 300 -3.05 7.42 -8.77
C ALA A 300 -4.25 7.25 -7.82
N HIS A 301 -4.13 6.36 -6.83
CA HIS A 301 -5.23 5.87 -6.00
C HIS A 301 -4.85 5.70 -4.52
N PRO A 302 -4.35 6.76 -3.85
CA PRO A 302 -4.04 6.66 -2.43
C PRO A 302 -5.31 6.35 -1.63
N MET A 303 -5.22 5.43 -0.68
CA MET A 303 -6.36 4.87 0.03
C MET A 303 -6.12 4.80 1.53
N LEU A 304 -7.21 4.87 2.31
CA LEU A 304 -7.14 4.58 3.74
C LEU A 304 -6.78 3.10 3.96
N GLN A 305 -6.00 2.83 5.00
CA GLN A 305 -5.34 1.54 5.19
C GLN A 305 -6.25 0.39 5.65
N TYR A 306 -7.55 0.60 5.80
CA TYR A 306 -8.47 -0.34 6.45
C TYR A 306 -8.56 -1.71 5.76
N LEU A 307 -8.31 -1.78 4.45
CA LEU A 307 -8.22 -3.04 3.69
C LEU A 307 -6.79 -3.57 3.53
N ALA A 308 -5.78 -2.84 4.03
CA ALA A 308 -4.36 -3.11 3.83
C ALA A 308 -3.94 -3.26 2.35
N GLN A 309 -4.57 -2.48 1.46
CA GLN A 309 -4.44 -2.68 0.01
C GLN A 309 -3.53 -1.69 -0.73
N GLY A 310 -3.06 -0.60 -0.14
CA GLY A 310 -2.28 0.41 -0.89
C GLY A 310 -1.06 -0.17 -1.63
N ALA A 311 -0.17 -0.85 -0.89
CA ALA A 311 0.98 -1.52 -1.48
C ALA A 311 0.57 -2.68 -2.43
N CYS A 312 -0.49 -3.41 -2.08
CA CYS A 312 -1.00 -4.49 -2.91
C CYS A 312 -1.49 -3.99 -4.28
N GLN A 313 -2.21 -2.88 -4.31
CA GLN A 313 -2.70 -2.27 -5.54
C GLN A 313 -1.57 -1.66 -6.37
N ALA A 314 -0.55 -1.06 -5.74
CA ALA A 314 0.63 -0.60 -6.47
C ALA A 314 1.42 -1.75 -7.13
N ILE A 315 1.48 -2.92 -6.49
CA ILE A 315 2.08 -4.13 -7.06
C ILE A 315 1.21 -4.71 -8.20
N GLU A 316 -0.12 -4.67 -8.06
CA GLU A 316 -1.02 -5.02 -9.18
C GLU A 316 -0.85 -4.08 -10.37
N ASP A 317 -0.68 -2.77 -10.13
CA ASP A 317 -0.43 -1.80 -11.19
C ASP A 317 0.86 -2.12 -11.95
N ALA A 318 1.94 -2.45 -11.23
CA ALA A 318 3.21 -2.84 -11.85
C ALA A 318 3.02 -3.98 -12.86
N ASN A 319 2.29 -5.02 -12.46
CA ASN A 319 1.96 -6.14 -13.33
C ASN A 319 1.07 -5.74 -14.52
N ALA A 320 0.06 -4.89 -14.27
CA ALA A 320 -0.86 -4.42 -15.31
C ALA A 320 -0.15 -3.55 -16.36
N ILE A 321 0.74 -2.63 -15.94
CA ILE A 321 1.53 -1.82 -16.87
C ILE A 321 2.45 -2.71 -17.72
N GLY A 322 3.14 -3.67 -17.10
CA GLY A 322 4.01 -4.61 -17.82
C GLY A 322 3.27 -5.42 -18.87
N GLU A 323 2.11 -5.96 -18.51
CA GLU A 323 1.24 -6.67 -19.45
C GLU A 323 0.75 -5.74 -20.57
N ALA A 324 0.39 -4.49 -20.25
CA ALA A 324 -0.13 -3.56 -21.25
C ALA A 324 0.91 -3.21 -22.31
N LEU A 325 2.14 -2.91 -21.89
CA LEU A 325 3.25 -2.61 -22.79
C LEU A 325 3.65 -3.82 -23.64
N THR A 326 3.57 -5.03 -23.05
CA THR A 326 3.82 -6.28 -23.77
C THR A 326 2.76 -6.55 -24.86
N ARG A 327 1.48 -6.32 -24.58
CA ARG A 327 0.37 -6.54 -25.53
C ARG A 327 0.30 -5.46 -26.64
N MET A 328 0.86 -4.28 -26.41
CA MET A 328 0.77 -3.13 -27.33
C MET A 328 2.17 -2.60 -27.71
N PRO A 329 3.04 -3.42 -28.32
CA PRO A 329 4.38 -3.00 -28.68
C PRO A 329 4.36 -1.80 -29.64
N GLY A 330 5.18 -0.80 -29.35
CA GLY A 330 5.28 0.42 -30.17
C GLY A 330 4.10 1.39 -30.08
N ASN A 331 3.08 1.12 -29.24
CA ASN A 331 1.96 2.04 -29.01
C ASN A 331 1.77 2.32 -27.51
N VAL A 332 2.69 3.12 -26.96
CA VAL A 332 2.73 3.49 -25.54
C VAL A 332 1.41 4.07 -25.07
N ASN A 333 0.88 5.07 -25.76
CA ASN A 333 -0.36 5.72 -25.31
C ASN A 333 -1.52 4.72 -25.20
N LYS A 334 -1.69 3.84 -26.19
CA LYS A 334 -2.73 2.80 -26.15
C LYS A 334 -2.49 1.79 -25.01
N ALA A 335 -1.23 1.41 -24.78
CA ALA A 335 -0.87 0.54 -23.65
C ALA A 335 -1.26 1.17 -22.31
N LEU A 336 -0.88 2.42 -22.07
CA LEU A 336 -1.14 3.13 -20.82
C LEU A 336 -2.64 3.39 -20.62
N THR A 337 -3.39 3.70 -21.69
CA THR A 337 -4.85 3.82 -21.62
C THR A 337 -5.52 2.48 -21.29
N MET A 338 -5.03 1.36 -21.82
CA MET A 338 -5.54 0.03 -21.48
C MET A 338 -5.29 -0.31 -20.00
N TYR A 339 -4.10 0.03 -19.48
CA TYR A 339 -3.80 -0.06 -18.05
C TYR A 339 -4.76 0.78 -17.19
N GLU A 340 -4.95 2.05 -17.55
CA GLU A 340 -5.86 2.97 -16.85
C GLU A 340 -7.29 2.41 -16.78
N GLN A 341 -7.82 1.94 -17.92
CA GLN A 341 -9.18 1.38 -18.00
C GLN A 341 -9.35 0.14 -17.11
N ALA A 342 -8.32 -0.71 -17.03
CA ALA A 342 -8.38 -1.93 -16.24
C ALA A 342 -8.21 -1.72 -14.73
N ARG A 343 -7.64 -0.58 -14.31
CA ARG A 343 -7.24 -0.32 -12.92
C ARG A 343 -8.08 0.74 -12.23
N THR A 344 -8.53 1.78 -12.91
CA THR A 344 -9.31 2.89 -12.33
C THR A 344 -10.53 2.41 -11.56
N LEU A 345 -11.41 1.61 -12.16
CA LEU A 345 -12.61 1.09 -11.49
C LEU A 345 -12.27 0.18 -10.30
N ARG A 346 -11.27 -0.67 -10.45
CA ARG A 346 -10.85 -1.59 -9.39
C ARG A 346 -10.32 -0.84 -8.18
N THR A 347 -9.40 0.11 -8.39
CA THR A 347 -8.82 0.86 -7.28
C THR A 347 -9.81 1.85 -6.68
N ALA A 348 -10.71 2.42 -7.49
CA ALA A 348 -11.83 3.22 -6.98
C ALA A 348 -12.73 2.41 -6.05
N ARG A 349 -13.07 1.17 -6.43
CA ARG A 349 -13.81 0.23 -5.58
C ARG A 349 -13.06 -0.06 -4.29
N VAL A 350 -11.75 -0.28 -4.34
CA VAL A 350 -10.92 -0.48 -3.14
C VAL A 350 -10.89 0.77 -2.25
N GLN A 351 -10.67 1.97 -2.80
CA GLN A 351 -10.67 3.23 -2.05
C GLN A 351 -12.01 3.46 -1.34
N ARG A 352 -13.13 3.33 -2.06
CA ARG A 352 -14.48 3.49 -1.51
C ARG A 352 -14.80 2.45 -0.44
N ASN A 353 -14.51 1.18 -0.69
CA ASN A 353 -14.74 0.13 0.29
C ASN A 353 -13.82 0.25 1.51
N ALA A 354 -12.61 0.78 1.36
CA ALA A 354 -11.74 1.06 2.50
C ALA A 354 -12.39 2.06 3.46
N ARG A 355 -12.98 3.15 2.94
CA ARG A 355 -13.72 4.12 3.76
C ARG A 355 -14.90 3.46 4.49
N LEU A 356 -15.76 2.74 3.76
CA LEU A 356 -16.92 2.05 4.33
C LEU A 356 -16.52 1.02 5.40
N TRP A 357 -15.45 0.26 5.14
CA TRP A 357 -14.93 -0.74 6.06
C TRP A 357 -14.36 -0.09 7.33
N GLY A 358 -13.67 1.05 7.20
CA GLY A 358 -13.24 1.87 8.33
C GLY A 358 -14.41 2.41 9.16
N ASP A 359 -15.41 2.99 8.50
CA ASP A 359 -16.62 3.49 9.17
C ASP A 359 -17.32 2.37 9.96
N MET A 360 -17.40 1.18 9.38
CA MET A 360 -17.97 0.01 10.06
C MET A 360 -17.09 -0.48 11.22
N TRP A 361 -15.77 -0.39 11.16
CA TRP A 361 -14.90 -0.69 12.31
C TRP A 361 -15.16 0.25 13.48
N HIS A 362 -15.41 1.51 13.17
CA HIS A 362 -15.45 2.61 14.13
C HIS A 362 -16.84 3.03 14.59
N ILE A 363 -17.88 2.34 14.13
CA ILE A 363 -19.27 2.65 14.48
C ILE A 363 -19.55 2.49 15.98
N ASP A 364 -20.45 3.32 16.50
CA ASP A 364 -20.85 3.35 17.92
C ASP A 364 -22.36 3.09 18.11
N GLY A 365 -22.80 2.99 19.37
CA GLY A 365 -24.20 2.88 19.75
C GLY A 365 -24.89 1.64 19.16
N ALA A 366 -26.12 1.80 18.69
CA ALA A 366 -26.91 0.70 18.13
C ALA A 366 -26.24 0.10 16.87
N GLY A 367 -25.54 0.91 16.06
CA GLY A 367 -24.83 0.45 14.88
C GLY A 367 -23.70 -0.53 15.22
N ARG A 368 -23.01 -0.31 16.34
CA ARG A 368 -22.01 -1.24 16.87
C ARG A 368 -22.61 -2.60 17.21
N LEU A 369 -23.75 -2.62 17.89
CA LEU A 369 -24.42 -3.86 18.27
C LEU A 369 -24.84 -4.68 17.04
N MET A 370 -25.38 -4.01 16.01
CA MET A 370 -25.71 -4.67 14.73
C MET A 370 -24.47 -5.21 14.01
N ARG A 371 -23.37 -4.44 14.01
CA ARG A 371 -22.10 -4.86 13.42
C ARG A 371 -21.51 -6.08 14.14
N ASP A 372 -21.52 -6.07 15.47
CA ASP A 372 -21.01 -7.17 16.29
C ASP A 372 -21.82 -8.45 16.02
N GLU A 373 -23.16 -8.37 15.94
CA GLU A 373 -24.04 -9.50 15.58
C GLU A 373 -23.82 -10.01 14.14
N LEU A 374 -23.62 -9.11 13.18
CA LEU A 374 -23.31 -9.48 11.80
C LEU A 374 -22.00 -10.27 11.70
N PHE A 375 -20.99 -9.90 12.49
CA PHE A 375 -19.71 -10.58 12.49
C PHE A 375 -19.76 -11.93 13.22
N SER A 376 -20.43 -12.00 14.37
CA SER A 376 -20.55 -13.23 15.16
C SER A 376 -21.35 -14.33 14.47
N SER A 377 -22.31 -13.96 13.61
CA SER A 377 -23.18 -14.89 12.89
C SER A 377 -22.60 -15.44 11.57
N ARG A 378 -21.42 -14.96 11.14
CA ARG A 378 -20.81 -15.33 9.86
C ARG A 378 -19.95 -16.60 9.96
N ALA A 379 -20.01 -17.44 8.93
CA ALA A 379 -19.12 -18.59 8.78
C ALA A 379 -17.67 -18.15 8.48
N LEU A 380 -16.70 -18.74 9.17
CA LEU A 380 -15.28 -18.32 9.10
C LEU A 380 -14.61 -18.64 7.75
N ASP A 381 -15.16 -19.61 7.03
CA ASP A 381 -14.74 -20.06 5.70
C ASP A 381 -15.55 -19.43 4.55
N ASP A 382 -16.48 -18.52 4.86
CA ASP A 382 -17.19 -17.75 3.84
C ASP A 382 -16.27 -16.65 3.27
N HIS A 383 -15.80 -16.88 2.06
CA HIS A 383 -14.89 -15.98 1.35
C HIS A 383 -15.60 -15.01 0.38
N SER A 384 -16.93 -15.09 0.27
CA SER A 384 -17.71 -14.37 -0.75
C SER A 384 -17.49 -12.85 -0.74
N HIS A 385 -17.35 -12.26 0.46
CA HIS A 385 -17.14 -10.83 0.64
C HIS A 385 -15.76 -10.31 0.21
N ILE A 386 -14.78 -11.19 0.03
CA ILE A 386 -13.39 -10.84 -0.32
C ILE A 386 -12.94 -11.41 -1.66
N ASP A 387 -13.77 -12.21 -2.33
CA ASP A 387 -13.45 -12.79 -3.63
C ASP A 387 -13.15 -11.74 -4.71
N TRP A 388 -13.93 -10.65 -4.73
CA TRP A 388 -13.70 -9.54 -5.66
C TRP A 388 -12.32 -8.88 -5.45
N LEU A 389 -11.76 -8.98 -4.25
CA LEU A 389 -10.49 -8.37 -3.88
C LEU A 389 -9.31 -9.32 -4.13
N TYR A 390 -9.38 -10.55 -3.63
CA TYR A 390 -8.26 -11.51 -3.66
C TYR A 390 -8.32 -12.50 -4.83
N GLY A 391 -9.45 -12.60 -5.52
CA GLY A 391 -9.66 -13.49 -6.66
C GLY A 391 -8.61 -13.31 -7.77
N LYS A 392 -8.36 -14.40 -8.52
CA LYS A 392 -7.54 -14.34 -9.73
C LYS A 392 -8.31 -13.56 -10.81
N ARG A 393 -7.59 -12.73 -11.57
CA ARG A 393 -8.14 -11.95 -12.68
C ARG A 393 -7.08 -11.71 -13.75
N ASP A 394 -7.49 -11.47 -14.99
CA ASP A 394 -6.61 -10.82 -15.97
C ASP A 394 -6.36 -9.37 -15.51
N PRO A 395 -5.10 -8.92 -15.38
CA PRO A 395 -4.78 -7.58 -14.92
C PRO A 395 -5.31 -6.45 -15.82
N LEU A 396 -5.62 -6.76 -17.09
CA LEU A 396 -6.09 -5.80 -18.12
C LEU A 396 -7.58 -5.91 -18.44
N VAL A 397 -8.31 -6.84 -17.83
CA VAL A 397 -9.76 -6.90 -17.97
C VAL A 397 -10.40 -5.97 -16.93
N MET A 398 -11.36 -5.17 -17.38
CA MET A 398 -12.15 -4.32 -16.50
C MET A 398 -12.79 -5.15 -15.40
N SER A 399 -12.77 -4.63 -14.18
CA SER A 399 -13.51 -5.27 -13.09
C SER A 399 -15.00 -5.14 -13.32
N ASP A 400 -15.71 -6.26 -13.28
CA ASP A 400 -17.18 -6.31 -13.21
C ASP A 400 -17.73 -5.64 -11.94
#